data_AF-A0A6J8DIK5-F1
#
_entry.id   AF-A0A6J8DIK5-F1
#
_cell.length_a   1.000
_cell.length_b   1.000
_cell.length_c   1.000
_cell.angle_alpha   90.00
_cell.angle_beta   90.00
_cell.angle_gamma   90.00
#
_symmetry.space_group_name_H-M   'P 1'
#
loop_
_entity.id
_entity.type
_entity.pdbx_description
1 polymer ?
#
loop_
_entity_poly.entity_id
_entity_poly.type
_entity_poly.pdbx_seq_one_letter_code
_entity_poly.pdbx_strand_id
1 'polypeptide(L)'
;MITNSTPTFYHNDGKSTSQIDYIFSNNDVINTAMVMQQDPINSSSHLPVIANLTKRLKTEVKKVKKSHTTYKFLWEKTDKKEYRNVLNQMIATCNWNDSDVNEKVNQLTSILHKTADKVVPKKLIKLSGFKNKASPKVRQLIQASKQKHREWDNAGRPRNNHILFVEKKSAKRALRRQQRKEAAIEREQFLQRLEKDPNDKAFFQLIKRNQSLLLKF
;
A
#
# COMPACT_ATOMS: atom_id res chain seq x y z
N MET A 1 19.98 14.24 -8.54
CA MET A 1 19.56 14.46 -7.14
C MET A 1 19.18 15.94 -7.03
N ILE A 2 18.02 16.31 -6.47
CA ILE A 2 17.64 17.73 -6.34
C ILE A 2 18.47 18.31 -5.19
N THR A 3 19.42 19.18 -5.52
CA THR A 3 20.31 19.88 -4.59
C THR A 3 19.87 21.33 -4.37
N ASN A 4 18.57 21.60 -4.42
CA ASN A 4 18.05 22.93 -4.12
C ASN A 4 17.69 23.00 -2.64
N SER A 5 18.35 23.92 -1.94
CA SER A 5 18.35 24.19 -0.50
C SER A 5 16.99 24.59 0.12
N THR A 6 15.88 24.27 -0.55
CA THR A 6 14.54 24.57 -0.08
C THR A 6 14.04 23.43 0.82
N PRO A 7 13.69 23.70 2.09
CA PRO A 7 13.19 22.67 2.98
C PRO A 7 11.83 22.15 2.50
N THR A 8 11.60 20.86 2.68
CA THR A 8 10.32 20.21 2.36
C THR A 8 9.43 20.05 3.60
N PHE A 9 9.97 20.26 4.79
CA PHE A 9 9.28 20.12 6.06
C PHE A 9 9.57 21.30 6.99
N TYR A 10 8.51 21.80 7.63
CA TYR A 10 8.58 22.82 8.67
C TYR A 10 8.08 22.22 9.99
N HIS A 11 8.91 22.29 11.03
CA HIS A 11 8.55 21.82 12.36
C HIS A 11 7.53 22.77 13.00
N ASN A 12 6.83 22.29 14.03
CA ASN A 12 5.79 23.05 14.73
C ASN A 12 6.32 24.32 15.41
N ASP A 13 7.63 24.41 15.66
CA ASP A 13 8.29 25.58 16.23
C ASP A 13 8.42 26.76 15.25
N GLY A 14 8.13 26.52 13.96
CA GLY A 14 8.21 27.52 12.88
C GLY A 14 9.63 27.98 12.53
N LYS A 15 10.66 27.43 13.17
CA LYS A 15 12.07 27.82 13.00
C LYS A 15 12.91 26.68 12.44
N SER A 16 12.65 25.48 12.91
CA SER A 16 13.37 24.30 12.45
C SER A 16 12.79 23.84 11.12
N THR A 17 13.66 23.57 10.17
CA THR A 17 13.27 23.08 8.84
C THR A 17 14.11 21.87 8.45
N SER A 18 13.57 21.02 7.59
CA SER A 18 14.27 19.82 7.14
C SER A 18 13.93 19.51 5.68
N GLN A 19 14.89 18.93 4.98
CA GLN A 19 14.68 18.36 3.65
C GLN A 19 14.63 16.84 3.80
N ILE A 20 13.41 16.28 3.77
CA ILE A 20 13.19 14.84 4.01
C ILE A 20 12.36 14.17 2.91
N ASP A 21 11.89 14.93 1.92
CA ASP A 21 11.12 14.43 0.79
C ASP A 21 11.96 14.47 -0.49
N TYR A 22 12.14 13.32 -1.13
CA TYR A 22 13.05 13.15 -2.26
C TYR A 22 12.38 12.44 -3.44
N ILE A 23 12.80 12.77 -4.65
CA ILE A 23 12.45 12.04 -5.87
C ILE A 23 13.72 11.39 -6.41
N PHE A 24 13.76 10.06 -6.38
CA PHE A 24 14.85 9.28 -6.95
C PHE A 24 14.52 8.92 -8.40
N SER A 25 15.51 9.07 -9.28
CA SER A 25 15.36 8.76 -10.70
C SER A 25 16.69 8.44 -11.35
N ASN A 26 16.64 7.67 -12.44
CA ASN A 26 17.77 7.50 -13.34
C ASN A 26 18.02 8.81 -14.10
N ASN A 27 19.27 9.12 -14.42
CA ASN A 27 19.76 10.45 -14.83
C ASN A 27 19.03 11.10 -16.04
N ASP A 28 18.21 10.36 -16.80
CA ASP A 28 17.63 10.84 -18.05
C ASP A 28 16.09 10.99 -18.03
N VAL A 29 15.45 10.72 -16.89
CA VAL A 29 13.97 10.64 -16.81
C VAL A 29 13.33 11.95 -16.34
N ILE A 30 14.02 12.70 -15.49
CA ILE A 30 13.54 13.97 -14.91
C ILE A 30 14.26 15.13 -15.60
N ASN A 31 13.49 16.03 -16.22
CA ASN A 31 14.01 17.25 -16.84
C ASN A 31 14.27 18.33 -15.77
N THR A 32 13.29 18.57 -14.90
CA THR A 32 13.40 19.55 -13.82
C THR A 32 12.67 19.05 -12.60
N ALA A 33 13.15 19.37 -11.40
CA ALA A 33 12.37 19.15 -10.19
C ALA A 33 12.57 20.28 -9.17
N MET A 34 11.50 20.60 -8.44
CA MET A 34 11.42 21.76 -7.56
C MET A 34 10.51 21.48 -6.36
N VAL A 35 10.78 22.13 -5.24
CA VAL A 35 9.86 22.18 -4.10
C VAL A 35 8.85 23.31 -4.38
N MET A 36 7.56 23.05 -4.21
CA MET A 36 6.55 24.10 -4.29
C MET A 36 6.75 25.09 -3.15
N GLN A 37 6.78 26.39 -3.44
CA GLN A 37 6.95 27.42 -2.41
C GLN A 37 5.76 27.52 -1.43
N GLN A 38 4.59 27.01 -1.82
CA GLN A 38 3.40 27.00 -0.97
C GLN A 38 2.54 25.76 -1.29
N ASP A 39 2.03 25.08 -0.26
CA ASP A 39 1.00 24.05 -0.44
C ASP A 39 -0.29 24.75 -0.92
N PRO A 40 -0.78 24.47 -2.14
CA PRO A 40 -2.01 25.09 -2.66
C PRO A 40 -3.26 24.78 -1.80
N ILE A 41 -3.17 23.84 -0.86
CA ILE A 41 -4.28 23.40 -0.01
C ILE A 41 -3.99 23.67 1.50
N ASN A 42 -2.78 24.13 1.86
CA ASN A 42 -2.30 24.33 3.24
C ASN A 42 -2.76 23.21 4.20
N SER A 43 -2.51 21.98 3.79
CA SER A 43 -3.11 20.78 4.39
C SER A 43 -2.09 19.88 5.10
N SER A 44 -0.82 20.23 5.01
CA SER A 44 0.32 19.48 5.49
C SER A 44 1.41 20.44 5.96
N SER A 45 2.20 20.02 6.94
CA SER A 45 3.47 20.68 7.31
C SER A 45 4.60 20.40 6.31
N HIS A 46 4.33 19.58 5.28
CA HIS A 46 5.25 19.31 4.18
C HIS A 46 4.87 20.11 2.92
N LEU A 47 5.88 20.65 2.25
CA LEU A 47 5.75 21.23 0.92
C LEU A 47 5.94 20.15 -0.16
N PRO A 48 5.07 20.08 -1.17
CA PRO A 48 5.20 19.10 -2.26
C PRO A 48 6.48 19.28 -3.07
N VAL A 49 7.11 18.17 -3.44
CA VAL A 49 8.17 18.13 -4.46
C VAL A 49 7.56 17.73 -5.80
N ILE A 50 7.78 18.54 -6.83
CA ILE A 50 7.29 18.30 -8.19
C ILE A 50 8.46 18.00 -9.10
N ALA A 51 8.32 16.96 -9.93
CA ALA A 51 9.24 16.65 -11.02
C ALA A 51 8.51 16.70 -12.37
N ASN A 52 9.13 17.34 -13.35
CA ASN A 52 8.73 17.29 -14.75
C ASN A 52 9.54 16.19 -15.45
N LEU A 53 8.82 15.26 -16.06
CA LEU A 53 9.42 14.13 -16.76
C LEU A 53 9.72 14.50 -18.22
N THR A 54 10.86 14.04 -18.73
CA THR A 54 11.33 14.33 -20.09
C THR A 54 10.46 13.66 -21.17
N LYS A 55 9.82 12.54 -20.84
CA LYS A 55 8.96 11.78 -21.77
C LYS A 55 7.52 11.71 -21.27
N ARG A 56 6.57 12.00 -22.16
CA ARG A 56 5.16 11.67 -21.94
C ARG A 56 5.01 10.15 -21.96
N LEU A 57 4.57 9.57 -20.86
CA LEU A 57 4.19 8.17 -20.83
C LEU A 57 3.04 7.96 -21.82
N LYS A 58 3.26 7.15 -22.86
CA LYS A 58 2.15 6.60 -23.65
C LYS A 58 1.39 5.66 -22.74
N THR A 59 0.34 6.16 -22.10
CA THR A 59 -0.53 5.34 -21.27
C THR A 59 -1.38 4.47 -22.18
N GLU A 60 -0.87 3.28 -22.52
CA GLU A 60 -1.78 2.18 -22.79
C GLU A 60 -2.55 1.93 -21.49
N VAL A 61 -3.78 2.42 -21.41
CA VAL A 61 -4.69 2.09 -20.31
C VAL A 61 -5.14 0.64 -20.52
N LYS A 62 -4.21 -0.31 -20.35
CA LYS A 62 -4.59 -1.69 -20.09
C LYS A 62 -5.31 -1.65 -18.76
N LYS A 63 -6.64 -1.79 -18.79
CA LYS A 63 -7.44 -2.13 -17.62
C LYS A 63 -6.93 -3.48 -17.11
N VAL A 64 -5.87 -3.46 -16.30
CA VAL A 64 -5.44 -4.63 -15.55
C VAL A 64 -6.64 -4.99 -14.68
N LYS A 65 -7.34 -6.07 -15.03
CA LYS A 65 -8.36 -6.67 -14.18
C LYS A 65 -7.63 -7.17 -12.93
N LYS A 66 -7.40 -6.27 -11.96
CA LYS A 66 -6.72 -6.58 -10.69
C LYS A 66 -7.63 -7.44 -9.82
N SER A 67 -7.80 -8.72 -10.15
CA SER A 67 -7.78 -9.72 -9.09
C SER A 67 -6.37 -10.23 -9.02
N HIS A 68 -5.58 -9.71 -8.07
CA HIS A 68 -4.30 -10.32 -7.75
C HIS A 68 -4.62 -11.74 -7.26
N THR A 69 -4.37 -12.73 -8.10
CA THR A 69 -4.50 -14.13 -7.73
C THR A 69 -3.15 -14.59 -7.18
N THR A 70 -3.17 -15.24 -6.03
CA THR A 70 -2.00 -15.96 -5.51
C THR A 70 -2.35 -17.44 -5.37
N TYR A 71 -1.37 -18.27 -5.05
CA TYR A 71 -1.56 -19.69 -4.81
C TYR A 71 -1.54 -19.96 -3.30
N LYS A 72 -2.48 -20.78 -2.84
CA LYS A 72 -2.46 -21.35 -1.49
C LYS A 72 -2.08 -22.83 -1.60
N PHE A 73 -1.07 -23.23 -0.85
CA PHE A 73 -0.72 -24.63 -0.65
C PHE A 73 -1.79 -25.36 0.16
N LEU A 74 -2.22 -26.53 -0.33
CA LEU A 74 -3.16 -27.42 0.33
C LEU A 74 -2.40 -28.53 1.06
N TRP A 75 -1.77 -28.17 2.18
CA TRP A 75 -0.97 -29.08 2.99
C TRP A 75 -1.73 -30.34 3.43
N GLU A 76 -3.04 -30.20 3.67
CA GLU A 76 -3.93 -31.30 4.03
C GLU A 76 -4.09 -32.37 2.94
N LYS A 77 -3.80 -32.02 1.67
CA LYS A 77 -3.88 -32.94 0.52
C LYS A 77 -2.52 -33.44 0.05
N THR A 78 -1.45 -33.14 0.78
CA THR A 78 -0.09 -33.49 0.38
C THR A 78 0.17 -34.96 0.67
N ASP A 79 0.74 -35.69 -0.30
CA ASP A 79 1.34 -36.99 -0.02
C ASP A 79 2.60 -36.79 0.82
N LYS A 80 2.52 -37.19 2.09
CA LYS A 80 3.63 -37.04 3.05
C LYS A 80 4.85 -37.88 2.68
N LYS A 81 4.67 -39.04 2.05
CA LYS A 81 5.76 -39.92 1.64
C LYS A 81 6.50 -39.33 0.46
N GLU A 82 5.75 -38.86 -0.55
CA GLU A 82 6.34 -38.16 -1.70
C GLU A 82 7.08 -36.89 -1.27
N TYR A 83 6.48 -36.09 -0.37
CA TYR A 83 7.10 -34.87 0.14
C TYR A 83 8.44 -35.16 0.83
N ARG A 84 8.50 -36.19 1.70
CA ARG A 84 9.74 -36.60 2.37
C ARG A 84 10.80 -37.09 1.38
N ASN A 85 10.40 -37.85 0.36
CA ASN A 85 11.33 -38.34 -0.65
C ASN A 85 11.97 -37.18 -1.43
N VAL A 86 11.17 -36.23 -1.91
CA VAL A 86 11.66 -35.05 -2.63
C VAL A 86 12.50 -34.15 -1.72
N LEU A 87 12.10 -33.96 -0.46
CA LEU A 87 12.87 -33.21 0.53
C LEU A 87 14.26 -33.81 0.73
N ASN A 88 14.33 -35.12 0.97
CA ASN A 88 15.59 -35.84 1.19
C ASN A 88 16.49 -35.79 -0.04
N GLN A 89 15.93 -35.92 -1.25
CA GLN A 89 16.68 -35.74 -2.49
C GLN A 89 17.28 -34.33 -2.60
N MET A 90 16.52 -33.28 -2.26
CA MET A 90 17.02 -31.91 -2.32
C MET A 90 18.08 -31.63 -1.24
N ILE A 91 17.90 -32.15 -0.02
CA ILE A 91 18.90 -32.03 1.06
C ILE A 91 20.21 -32.71 0.66
N ALA A 92 20.14 -33.87 0.00
CA ALA A 92 21.32 -34.61 -0.45
C ALA A 92 22.14 -33.86 -1.52
N THR A 93 21.52 -32.91 -2.24
CA THR A 93 22.22 -32.09 -3.25
C THR A 93 22.89 -30.84 -2.67
N CYS A 94 22.71 -30.55 -1.38
CA CYS A 94 23.28 -29.37 -0.75
C CYS A 94 24.67 -29.65 -0.17
N ASN A 95 25.59 -28.71 -0.42
CA ASN A 95 26.90 -28.73 0.21
C ASN A 95 26.84 -27.98 1.55
N TRP A 96 26.91 -28.73 2.64
CA TRP A 96 26.81 -28.21 4.01
C TRP A 96 28.14 -27.76 4.61
N ASN A 97 29.25 -28.02 3.91
CA ASN A 97 30.58 -27.65 4.37
C ASN A 97 30.83 -26.15 4.15
N ASP A 98 31.53 -25.52 5.10
CA ASP A 98 32.03 -24.12 5.09
C ASP A 98 31.03 -22.97 4.90
N SER A 99 29.72 -23.24 4.89
CA SER A 99 28.69 -22.19 4.82
C SER A 99 28.36 -21.62 6.21
N ASP A 100 28.24 -20.29 6.29
CA ASP A 100 27.76 -19.56 7.48
C ASP A 100 26.35 -20.04 7.86
N VAL A 101 26.00 -19.90 9.15
CA VAL A 101 24.69 -20.30 9.70
C VAL A 101 23.55 -19.64 8.93
N ASN A 102 23.67 -18.35 8.56
CA ASN A 102 22.64 -17.66 7.80
C ASN A 102 22.44 -18.26 6.40
N GLU A 103 23.53 -18.65 5.76
CA GLU A 103 23.48 -19.27 4.43
C GLU A 103 22.83 -20.66 4.50
N LYS A 104 23.16 -21.45 5.54
CA LYS A 104 22.51 -22.74 5.81
C LYS A 104 21.01 -22.59 6.05
N VAL A 105 20.59 -21.59 6.82
CA VAL A 105 19.17 -21.28 7.04
C VAL A 105 18.49 -20.92 5.73
N ASN A 106 19.09 -20.04 4.92
CA ASN A 106 18.56 -19.66 3.61
C ASN A 106 18.44 -20.85 2.65
N GLN A 107 19.44 -21.74 2.64
CA GLN A 107 19.42 -22.97 1.85
C GLN A 107 18.28 -23.88 2.30
N LEU A 108 18.12 -24.14 3.60
CA LEU A 108 17.02 -24.94 4.15
C LEU A 108 15.66 -24.34 3.81
N THR A 109 15.49 -23.02 3.98
CA THR A 109 14.25 -22.32 3.60
C THR A 109 13.95 -22.49 2.11
N SER A 110 14.95 -22.32 1.24
CA SER A 110 14.82 -22.54 -0.20
C SER A 110 14.43 -23.98 -0.54
N ILE A 111 15.06 -24.98 0.10
CA ILE A 111 14.73 -26.40 -0.10
C ILE A 111 13.28 -26.68 0.29
N LEU A 112 12.83 -26.19 1.45
CA LEU A 112 11.45 -26.37 1.91
C LEU A 112 10.46 -25.74 0.93
N HIS A 113 10.74 -24.53 0.45
CA HIS A 113 9.90 -23.87 -0.55
C HIS A 113 9.85 -24.63 -1.88
N LYS A 114 10.99 -25.06 -2.42
CA LYS A 114 11.06 -25.82 -3.66
C LYS A 114 10.36 -27.18 -3.56
N THR A 115 10.52 -27.85 -2.43
CA THR A 115 9.84 -29.13 -2.14
C THR A 115 8.32 -28.91 -2.11
N ALA A 116 7.86 -27.89 -1.37
CA ALA A 116 6.45 -27.54 -1.31
C ALA A 116 5.89 -27.18 -2.70
N ASP A 117 6.64 -26.41 -3.48
CA ASP A 117 6.23 -25.99 -4.82
C ASP A 117 6.05 -27.15 -5.80
N LYS A 118 6.83 -28.23 -5.62
CA LYS A 118 6.83 -29.42 -6.48
C LYS A 118 5.76 -30.43 -6.07
N VAL A 119 5.54 -30.65 -4.78
CA VAL A 119 4.73 -31.76 -4.27
C VAL A 119 3.38 -31.32 -3.72
N VAL A 120 3.29 -30.14 -3.11
CA VAL A 120 2.07 -29.72 -2.42
C VAL A 120 1.06 -29.17 -3.43
N PRO A 121 -0.16 -29.74 -3.53
CA PRO A 121 -1.17 -29.22 -4.44
C PRO A 121 -1.49 -27.75 -4.16
N LYS A 122 -1.63 -26.95 -5.22
CA LYS A 122 -1.91 -25.51 -5.13
C LYS A 122 -3.33 -25.20 -5.58
N LYS A 123 -4.00 -24.32 -4.84
CA LYS A 123 -5.27 -23.72 -5.26
C LYS A 123 -5.08 -22.24 -5.55
N LEU A 124 -5.56 -21.80 -6.71
CA LEU A 124 -5.63 -20.37 -7.02
C LEU A 124 -6.62 -19.69 -6.06
N ILE A 125 -6.15 -18.69 -5.34
CA ILE A 125 -6.96 -17.85 -4.47
C ILE A 125 -6.93 -16.41 -4.95
N LYS A 126 -8.11 -15.79 -5.03
CA LYS A 126 -8.21 -14.36 -5.28
C LYS A 126 -7.87 -13.64 -3.98
N LEU A 127 -6.85 -12.80 -4.01
CA LEU A 127 -6.59 -11.84 -2.93
C LEU A 127 -7.69 -10.79 -2.98
N SER A 128 -8.81 -11.06 -2.32
CA SER A 128 -9.78 -10.01 -2.04
C SER A 128 -9.14 -9.07 -1.03
N GLY A 129 -8.89 -7.82 -1.44
CA GLY A 129 -8.62 -6.76 -0.47
C GLY A 129 -9.74 -6.77 0.58
N PHE A 130 -9.38 -6.50 1.84
CA PHE A 130 -10.35 -6.44 2.92
C PHE A 130 -11.47 -5.46 2.52
N LYS A 131 -12.70 -5.97 2.42
CA LYS A 131 -13.87 -5.13 2.19
C LYS A 131 -14.16 -4.45 3.53
N ASN A 132 -13.52 -3.30 3.79
CA ASN A 132 -13.98 -2.40 4.84
C ASN A 132 -15.43 -2.07 4.50
N LYS A 133 -16.38 -2.72 5.18
CA LYS A 133 -17.79 -2.39 5.06
C LYS A 133 -17.91 -0.99 5.62
N ALA A 134 -18.03 0.01 4.73
CA ALA A 134 -18.27 1.37 5.14
C ALA A 134 -19.45 1.41 6.13
N SER A 135 -19.30 2.18 7.21
CA SER A 135 -20.37 2.45 8.16
C SER A 135 -21.61 3.01 7.44
N PRO A 136 -22.83 2.86 7.99
CA PRO A 136 -24.02 3.47 7.41
C PRO A 136 -23.85 4.96 7.11
N LYS A 137 -23.17 5.69 8.01
CA LYS A 137 -22.88 7.13 7.87
C LYS A 137 -21.92 7.42 6.71
N VAL A 138 -20.85 6.64 6.57
CA VAL A 138 -19.94 6.76 5.41
C VAL A 138 -20.66 6.39 4.11
N ARG A 139 -21.55 5.40 4.11
CA ARG A 139 -22.34 5.03 2.92
C ARG A 139 -23.25 6.18 2.45
N GLN A 140 -23.95 6.83 3.38
CA GLN A 140 -24.77 8.01 3.06
C GLN A 140 -23.90 9.13 2.45
N LEU A 141 -22.74 9.41 3.03
CA LEU A 141 -21.81 10.43 2.49
C LEU A 141 -21.22 10.04 1.13
N ILE A 142 -20.99 8.75 0.87
CA ILE A 142 -20.58 8.25 -0.45
C ILE A 142 -21.69 8.52 -1.47
N GLN A 143 -22.95 8.23 -1.14
CA GLN A 143 -24.09 8.47 -2.03
C GLN A 143 -24.25 9.96 -2.32
N ALA A 144 -24.25 10.81 -1.29
CA ALA A 144 -24.31 12.26 -1.44
C ALA A 144 -23.16 12.81 -2.29
N SER A 145 -21.93 12.34 -2.05
CA SER A 145 -20.77 12.76 -2.86
C SER A 145 -20.86 12.31 -4.31
N LYS A 146 -21.44 11.14 -4.59
CA LYS A 146 -21.67 10.66 -5.96
C LYS A 146 -22.76 11.47 -6.65
N GLN A 147 -23.84 11.80 -5.94
CA GLN A 147 -24.91 12.64 -6.46
C GLN A 147 -24.39 14.02 -6.87
N LYS A 148 -23.69 14.72 -5.97
CA LYS A 148 -23.07 16.02 -6.28
C LYS A 148 -22.03 15.95 -7.40
N HIS A 149 -21.34 14.82 -7.55
CA HIS A 149 -20.47 14.62 -8.70
C HIS A 149 -21.24 14.51 -10.02
N ARG A 150 -22.37 13.79 -10.05
CA ARG A 150 -23.24 13.67 -11.24
C ARG A 150 -23.86 15.00 -11.61
N GLU A 151 -24.38 15.76 -10.64
CA GLU A 151 -24.93 17.11 -10.88
C GLU A 151 -23.89 18.03 -11.53
N TRP A 152 -22.66 18.06 -11.03
CA TRP A 152 -21.56 18.80 -11.64
C TRP A 152 -21.15 18.28 -13.03
N ASP A 153 -21.20 16.96 -13.25
CA ASP A 153 -20.86 16.34 -14.54
C ASP A 153 -21.91 16.70 -15.61
N ASN A 154 -23.20 16.59 -15.26
CA ASN A 154 -24.33 16.93 -16.12
C ASN A 154 -24.36 18.41 -16.50
N ALA A 155 -23.86 19.30 -15.64
CA ALA A 155 -23.72 20.72 -15.92
C ALA A 155 -22.53 21.08 -16.85
N GLY A 156 -21.84 20.10 -17.44
CA GLY A 156 -20.69 20.34 -18.32
C GLY A 156 -19.38 20.59 -17.58
N ARG A 157 -19.28 20.14 -16.32
CA ARG A 157 -18.07 20.26 -15.47
C ARG A 157 -17.57 21.70 -15.28
N PRO A 158 -18.45 22.66 -14.91
CA PRO A 158 -18.04 24.05 -14.75
C PRO A 158 -16.93 24.17 -13.68
N ARG A 159 -15.93 25.02 -13.93
CA ARG A 159 -14.79 25.29 -13.02
C ARG A 159 -14.94 26.69 -12.40
N ASN A 160 -13.94 27.13 -11.63
CA ASN A 160 -13.80 28.50 -11.10
C ASN A 160 -14.95 28.96 -10.19
N ASN A 161 -15.00 28.44 -8.95
CA ASN A 161 -15.97 28.83 -7.91
C ASN A 161 -17.46 28.68 -8.25
N HIS A 162 -17.80 28.04 -9.37
CA HIS A 162 -19.18 27.67 -9.68
C HIS A 162 -19.79 26.85 -8.53
N ILE A 163 -21.04 27.17 -8.15
CA ILE A 163 -21.72 26.59 -6.98
C ILE A 163 -21.66 25.05 -6.97
N LEU A 164 -21.95 24.41 -8.10
CA LEU A 164 -21.88 22.94 -8.25
C LEU A 164 -20.48 22.35 -8.03
N PHE A 165 -19.43 23.08 -8.42
CA PHE A 165 -18.05 22.64 -8.16
C PHE A 165 -17.70 22.75 -6.67
N VAL A 166 -18.12 23.84 -6.03
CA VAL A 166 -17.95 24.07 -4.58
C VAL A 166 -18.71 23.00 -3.78
N GLU A 167 -19.97 22.72 -4.12
CA GLU A 167 -20.79 21.69 -3.49
C GLU A 167 -20.18 20.30 -3.62
N LYS A 168 -19.74 19.93 -4.85
CA LYS A 168 -19.03 18.67 -5.08
C LYS A 168 -17.78 18.56 -4.19
N LYS A 169 -16.98 19.62 -4.10
CA LYS A 169 -15.78 19.66 -3.26
C LYS A 169 -16.13 19.53 -1.78
N SER A 170 -17.16 20.23 -1.33
CA SER A 170 -17.67 20.18 0.04
C SER A 170 -18.12 18.77 0.43
N ALA A 171 -18.96 18.12 -0.39
CA ALA A 171 -19.41 16.75 -0.17
C ALA A 171 -18.25 15.75 -0.09
N LYS A 172 -17.25 15.90 -0.97
CA LYS A 172 -16.02 15.07 -0.94
C LYS A 172 -15.20 15.32 0.33
N ARG A 173 -15.13 16.56 0.82
CA ARG A 173 -14.45 16.92 2.07
C ARG A 173 -15.14 16.32 3.29
N ALA A 174 -16.47 16.40 3.34
CA ALA A 174 -17.28 15.80 4.40
C ALA A 174 -17.09 14.27 4.48
N LEU A 175 -17.12 13.57 3.33
CA LEU A 175 -16.84 12.15 3.25
C LEU A 175 -15.45 11.80 3.81
N ARG A 176 -14.41 12.51 3.36
CA ARG A 176 -13.03 12.29 3.83
C ARG A 176 -12.88 12.55 5.32
N ARG A 177 -13.53 13.61 5.84
CA ARG A 177 -13.52 13.95 7.27
C ARG A 177 -14.12 12.82 8.10
N GLN A 178 -15.27 12.29 7.68
CA GLN A 178 -15.91 11.18 8.39
C GLN A 178 -15.07 9.89 8.34
N GLN A 179 -14.51 9.55 7.17
CA GLN A 179 -13.63 8.38 7.04
C GLN A 179 -12.39 8.48 7.93
N ARG A 180 -11.77 9.67 8.02
CA ARG A 180 -10.63 9.90 8.93
C ARG A 180 -11.04 9.78 10.40
N LYS A 181 -12.20 10.32 10.76
CA LYS A 181 -12.74 10.20 12.13
C LYS A 181 -12.94 8.74 12.52
N GLU A 182 -13.59 7.95 11.67
CA GLU A 182 -13.82 6.53 11.94
C GLU A 182 -12.51 5.75 12.00
N ALA A 183 -11.57 5.99 11.07
CA ALA A 183 -10.26 5.34 11.10
C ALA A 183 -9.43 5.70 12.35
N ALA A 184 -9.55 6.92 12.86
CA ALA A 184 -8.89 7.33 14.10
C ALA A 184 -9.46 6.58 15.31
N ILE A 185 -10.79 6.48 15.40
CA ILE A 185 -11.47 5.72 16.46
C ILE A 185 -11.10 4.23 16.39
N GLU A 186 -11.14 3.63 15.20
CA GLU A 186 -10.75 2.22 15.00
C GLU A 186 -9.29 1.97 15.43
N ARG A 187 -8.40 2.93 15.12
CA ARG A 187 -6.99 2.86 15.53
C ARG A 187 -6.84 2.95 17.05
N GLU A 188 -7.52 3.88 17.69
CA GLU A 188 -7.49 4.05 19.15
C GLU A 188 -8.01 2.80 19.86
N GLN A 189 -9.17 2.27 19.44
CA GLN A 189 -9.73 1.02 19.95
C GLN A 189 -8.82 -0.19 19.72
N PHE A 190 -8.06 -0.19 18.62
CA PHE A 190 -7.07 -1.22 18.36
C PHE A 190 -5.88 -1.11 19.32
N LEU A 191 -5.35 0.09 19.55
CA LEU A 191 -4.26 0.31 20.50
C LEU A 191 -4.66 -0.06 21.93
N GLN A 192 -5.85 0.34 22.38
CA GLN A 192 -6.37 -0.03 23.70
C GLN A 192 -6.53 -1.55 23.87
N ARG A 193 -6.86 -2.28 22.79
CA ARG A 193 -6.93 -3.75 22.82
C ARG A 193 -5.55 -4.39 22.95
N LEU A 194 -4.57 -3.89 22.20
CA LEU A 194 -3.19 -4.35 22.31
C LEU A 194 -2.59 -4.10 23.69
N GLU A 195 -2.92 -2.96 24.30
CA GLU A 195 -2.44 -2.61 25.63
C GLU A 195 -3.03 -3.52 26.72
N LYS A 196 -4.27 -4.00 26.53
CA LYS A 196 -4.93 -4.96 27.42
C LYS A 196 -4.51 -6.40 27.18
N ASP A 197 -4.25 -6.77 25.94
CA ASP A 197 -3.77 -8.11 25.54
C ASP A 197 -2.69 -7.99 24.46
N PRO A 198 -1.41 -8.06 24.84
CA PRO A 198 -0.29 -8.03 23.90
C PRO A 198 -0.31 -9.19 22.88
N ASN A 199 -1.06 -10.25 23.15
CA ASN A 199 -1.23 -11.41 22.27
C ASN A 199 -2.53 -11.35 21.45
N ASP A 200 -3.20 -10.19 21.38
CA ASP A 200 -4.46 -10.04 20.64
C ASP A 200 -4.28 -10.58 19.20
N LYS A 201 -5.14 -11.52 18.84
CA LYS A 201 -5.21 -12.12 17.49
C LYS A 201 -5.31 -11.05 16.41
N ALA A 202 -5.89 -9.88 16.70
CA ALA A 202 -5.95 -8.73 15.80
C ALA A 202 -4.56 -8.16 15.47
N PHE A 203 -3.61 -8.20 16.41
CA PHE A 203 -2.20 -7.81 16.19
C PHE A 203 -1.55 -8.66 15.10
N PHE A 204 -1.61 -9.98 15.26
CA PHE A 204 -1.01 -10.92 14.30
C PHE A 204 -1.73 -10.89 12.94
N GLN A 205 -3.03 -10.61 12.92
CA GLN A 205 -3.78 -10.36 11.68
C GLN A 205 -3.30 -9.07 10.99
N LEU A 206 -2.99 -8.01 11.75
CA LEU A 206 -2.43 -6.77 11.22
C LEU A 206 -1.02 -6.98 10.64
N ILE A 207 -0.15 -7.72 11.34
CA ILE A 207 1.19 -8.07 10.86
C ILE A 207 1.09 -8.89 9.56
N LYS A 208 0.28 -9.95 9.54
CA LYS A 208 0.04 -10.75 8.32
C LYS A 208 -0.50 -9.90 7.17
N ARG A 209 -1.39 -8.93 7.46
CA ARG A 209 -1.89 -7.96 6.48
C ARG A 209 -0.75 -7.14 5.91
N ASN A 210 0.10 -6.56 6.74
CA ASN A 210 1.17 -5.66 6.31
C ASN A 210 2.33 -6.42 5.63
N GLN A 211 2.65 -7.65 6.05
CA GLN A 211 3.57 -8.53 5.32
C GLN A 211 3.09 -8.87 3.91
N SER A 212 1.79 -9.13 3.74
CA SER A 212 1.20 -9.35 2.40
C SER A 212 1.20 -8.09 1.52
N LEU A 213 1.38 -6.90 2.11
CA LEU A 213 1.56 -5.64 1.40
C LEU A 213 3.04 -5.37 1.06
N LEU A 214 3.98 -5.87 1.87
CA LEU A 214 5.43 -5.74 1.64
C LEU A 214 5.92 -6.67 0.53
N LEU A 215 5.34 -7.87 0.39
CA LEU A 215 5.57 -8.78 -0.75
C LEU A 215 5.00 -8.26 -2.10
N LYS A 216 4.61 -6.98 -2.19
CA LYS A 216 4.08 -6.31 -3.39
C LYS A 216 5.13 -5.46 -4.12
N PHE A 217 6.37 -5.51 -3.66
CA PHE A 217 7.56 -4.94 -4.28
C PHE A 217 8.62 -6.04 -4.38
#